data_AF-A0A9D8VN11-F1
#
_entry.id   AF-A0A9D8VN11-F1
#
_cell.length_a   1.000
_cell.length_b   1.000
_cell.length_c   1.000
_cell.angle_alpha   90.00
_cell.angle_beta   90.00
_cell.angle_gamma   90.00
#
_symmetry.space_group_name_H-M   'P 1'
#
loop_
_entity.id
_entity.type
_entity.pdbx_description
1 polymer ?
#
loop_
_entity_poly.entity_id
_entity_poly.type
_entity_poly.pdbx_seq_one_letter_code
_entity_poly.pdbx_strand_id
1 'polypeptide(L)'
;MLVSPYKSRMTETSLDFGFYPGPLDLDAGEITIRSRPDRETIAAHLRNEAGIEKDWIYAPAQRSRDFMTGAIHEKPYSARVFGLPKTHMITHRQADNEDHLTFHLWSLSFFTGLRLTATEAGFLDATPLKPGKLVDFVLLGDSLSACVALAERFWSANLATPRQAQRFAAAVHALFLAKYPPALQFERFLYLYAALDACFALANEVHPPSGHVPHSGRAAWLCQRFGMEVPAWADAGGPGASEVAAIRNDAVHEALYMDEPLGFALHGVGASQNLTLELEALICRFLVALIGATSTDYVQSSVNTRQRHGLRLG
;
A
#
# COMPACT_ATOMS: atom_id res chain seq x y z
N MET A 1 26.05 -47.39 12.07
CA MET A 1 25.48 -46.89 10.80
C MET A 1 24.94 -45.50 11.09
N LEU A 2 25.66 -44.47 10.63
CA LEU A 2 25.45 -43.06 10.99
C LEU A 2 24.30 -42.48 10.16
N VAL A 3 23.25 -42.01 10.83
CA VAL A 3 22.24 -41.14 10.21
C VAL A 3 22.80 -39.72 10.27
N SER A 4 23.20 -39.19 9.12
CA SER A 4 23.57 -37.78 8.96
C SER A 4 22.30 -36.94 8.87
N PRO A 5 22.07 -35.96 9.77
CA PRO A 5 21.03 -34.97 9.54
C PRO A 5 21.59 -33.95 8.55
N TYR A 6 21.06 -33.94 7.34
CA TYR A 6 21.18 -32.80 6.44
C TYR A 6 20.54 -31.59 7.14
N LYS A 7 21.33 -30.82 7.88
CA LYS A 7 20.98 -29.44 8.24
C LYS A 7 20.90 -28.69 6.91
N SER A 8 19.68 -28.40 6.45
CA SER A 8 19.45 -27.40 5.41
C SER A 8 20.27 -26.15 5.78
N ARG A 9 21.08 -25.67 4.85
CA ARG A 9 21.90 -24.47 5.02
C ARG A 9 20.92 -23.31 5.19
N MET A 10 20.77 -22.82 6.42
CA MET A 10 20.07 -21.56 6.70
C MET A 10 20.91 -20.45 6.06
N THR A 11 20.50 -19.98 4.89
CA THR A 11 21.13 -18.84 4.24
C THR A 11 20.39 -17.59 4.65
N GLU A 12 21.12 -16.72 5.34
CA GLU A 12 20.72 -15.33 5.52
C GLU A 12 20.48 -14.70 4.15
N THR A 13 19.35 -14.00 4.01
CA THR A 13 18.96 -13.31 2.79
C THR A 13 18.88 -11.82 3.08
N SER A 14 19.43 -11.00 2.19
CA SER A 14 19.46 -9.53 2.33
C SER A 14 19.06 -8.85 1.03
N LEU A 15 18.35 -7.73 1.14
CA LEU A 15 17.99 -6.86 0.02
C LEU A 15 18.24 -5.40 0.36
N ASP A 16 18.86 -4.67 -0.57
CA ASP A 16 18.89 -3.22 -0.57
C ASP A 16 17.52 -2.66 -0.97
N PHE A 17 17.02 -1.66 -0.25
CA PHE A 17 15.74 -1.01 -0.53
C PHE A 17 15.76 0.49 -0.25
N GLY A 18 14.76 1.22 -0.75
CA GLY A 18 14.61 2.65 -0.51
C GLY A 18 14.03 3.38 -1.73
N PHE A 19 13.76 4.68 -1.63
CA PHE A 19 14.25 5.69 -0.70
C PHE A 19 13.45 5.85 0.62
N TYR A 20 14.13 6.03 1.77
CA TYR A 20 13.53 6.50 3.04
C TYR A 20 14.35 7.68 3.61
N PRO A 21 13.71 8.78 4.05
CA PRO A 21 14.39 10.06 4.31
C PRO A 21 15.16 10.13 5.64
N GLY A 22 14.85 9.26 6.59
CA GLY A 22 15.40 9.25 7.95
C GLY A 22 16.27 8.02 8.21
N PRO A 23 16.92 7.93 9.38
CA PRO A 23 17.49 6.67 9.81
C PRO A 23 16.36 5.67 10.05
N LEU A 24 16.61 4.41 9.74
CA LEU A 24 15.70 3.30 10.01
C LEU A 24 16.56 2.09 10.36
N ASP A 25 16.88 2.01 11.65
CA ASP A 25 17.63 0.91 12.24
C ASP A 25 16.71 0.17 13.21
N LEU A 26 16.46 -1.10 12.94
CA LEU A 26 15.48 -1.90 13.66
C LEU A 26 15.93 -3.36 13.77
N ASP A 27 15.70 -3.95 14.93
CA ASP A 27 15.83 -5.39 15.16
C ASP A 27 14.50 -5.95 15.63
N ALA A 28 13.96 -6.92 14.90
CA ALA A 28 12.67 -7.55 15.18
C ALA A 28 12.74 -9.06 14.88
N GLY A 29 13.13 -9.85 15.89
CA GLY A 29 13.28 -11.30 15.76
C GLY A 29 14.40 -11.67 14.78
N GLU A 30 14.05 -12.40 13.72
CA GLU A 30 14.98 -12.84 12.66
C GLU A 30 15.28 -11.76 11.62
N ILE A 31 14.62 -10.60 11.72
CA ILE A 31 14.70 -9.51 10.75
C ILE A 31 15.46 -8.35 11.34
N THR A 32 16.39 -7.83 10.54
CA THR A 32 17.14 -6.61 10.86
C THR A 32 17.04 -5.64 9.69
N ILE A 33 16.79 -4.38 10.00
CA ILE A 33 16.83 -3.27 9.03
C ILE A 33 17.94 -2.34 9.46
N ARG A 34 18.77 -1.90 8.52
CA ARG A 34 19.84 -0.94 8.77
C ARG A 34 19.90 0.13 7.71
N SER A 35 20.20 1.36 8.12
CA SER A 35 20.58 2.44 7.22
C SER A 35 21.93 2.14 6.57
N ARG A 36 22.05 2.42 5.26
CA ARG A 36 23.33 2.33 4.57
C ARG A 36 24.25 3.49 4.93
N PRO A 37 25.58 3.31 4.90
CA PRO A 37 26.53 4.37 5.20
C PRO A 37 26.42 5.60 4.29
N ASP A 38 26.00 5.41 3.03
CA ASP A 38 25.85 6.45 2.01
C ASP A 38 24.48 7.16 2.04
N ARG A 39 23.58 6.79 2.96
CA ARG A 39 22.21 7.32 3.07
C ARG A 39 22.15 8.85 3.08
N GLU A 40 22.97 9.50 3.90
CA GLU A 40 22.93 10.95 4.06
C GLU A 40 23.37 11.67 2.78
N THR A 41 24.40 11.15 2.13
CA THR A 41 24.87 11.65 0.83
C THR A 41 23.79 11.50 -0.24
N ILE A 42 23.13 10.33 -0.31
CA ILE A 42 22.01 10.07 -1.24
C ILE A 42 20.84 11.03 -0.96
N ALA A 43 20.46 11.20 0.31
CA ALA A 43 19.35 12.09 0.69
C ALA A 43 19.65 13.56 0.37
N ALA A 44 20.90 14.01 0.55
CA ALA A 44 21.33 15.35 0.18
C ALA A 44 21.30 15.56 -1.34
N HIS A 45 21.68 14.55 -2.12
CA HIS A 45 21.61 14.61 -3.58
C HIS A 45 20.16 14.74 -4.07
N LEU A 46 19.28 13.85 -3.61
CA LEU A 46 17.88 13.81 -4.03
C LEU A 46 17.14 15.12 -3.72
N ARG A 47 17.37 15.74 -2.55
CA ARG A 47 16.73 17.02 -2.18
C ARG A 47 17.01 18.17 -3.16
N ASN A 48 18.07 18.06 -3.96
CA ASN A 48 18.47 19.08 -4.93
C ASN A 48 18.03 18.75 -6.37
N GLU A 49 17.29 17.66 -6.60
CA GLU A 49 16.81 17.29 -7.93
C GLU A 49 15.56 18.06 -8.36
N ALA A 50 15.47 18.36 -9.66
CA ALA A 50 14.42 19.18 -10.28
C ALA A 50 13.02 18.50 -10.38
N GLY A 51 12.79 17.39 -9.67
CA GLY A 51 11.56 16.60 -9.72
C GLY A 51 10.76 16.60 -8.42
N ILE A 52 11.12 17.45 -7.44
CA ILE A 52 10.47 17.48 -6.13
C ILE A 52 9.49 18.65 -6.01
N GLU A 53 8.23 18.36 -5.72
CA GLU A 53 7.22 19.36 -5.36
C GLU A 53 6.38 18.89 -4.16
N LYS A 54 6.22 19.76 -3.14
CA LYS A 54 5.33 19.54 -1.97
C LYS A 54 5.52 18.17 -1.29
N ASP A 55 6.77 17.78 -1.07
CA ASP A 55 7.19 16.48 -0.51
C ASP A 55 6.95 15.27 -1.43
N TRP A 56 6.81 15.43 -2.74
CA TRP A 56 6.69 14.34 -3.71
C TRP A 56 7.82 14.39 -4.73
N ILE A 57 8.41 13.24 -5.05
CA ILE A 57 9.26 13.06 -6.22
C ILE A 57 8.36 12.57 -7.37
N TYR A 58 8.37 13.30 -8.47
CA TYR A 58 7.68 12.93 -9.71
C TYR A 58 8.62 12.19 -10.66
N ALA A 59 8.06 11.28 -11.46
CA ALA A 59 8.80 10.56 -12.48
C ALA A 59 9.51 11.53 -13.43
N PRO A 60 10.79 11.30 -13.74
CA PRO A 60 11.54 12.15 -14.65
C PRO A 60 10.98 12.05 -16.07
N ALA A 61 11.35 13.01 -16.93
CA ALA A 61 11.06 12.94 -18.35
C ALA A 61 11.57 11.63 -18.97
N GLN A 62 10.75 11.01 -19.84
CA GLN A 62 11.15 9.81 -20.56
C GLN A 62 12.33 10.14 -21.47
N ARG A 63 13.36 9.31 -21.44
CA ARG A 63 14.52 9.41 -22.32
C ARG A 63 14.54 8.24 -23.29
N SER A 64 14.90 8.50 -24.54
CA SER A 64 15.17 7.47 -25.54
C SER A 64 16.57 7.65 -26.09
N ARG A 65 17.30 6.55 -26.26
CA ARG A 65 18.61 6.56 -26.91
C ARG A 65 18.45 6.18 -28.37
N ASP A 66 18.95 7.03 -29.26
CA ASP A 66 19.14 6.68 -30.66
C ASP A 66 20.22 5.61 -30.76
N PHE A 67 19.89 4.45 -31.33
CA PHE A 67 20.82 3.32 -31.43
C PHE A 67 21.98 3.55 -32.39
N MET A 68 21.79 4.39 -33.41
CA MET A 68 22.79 4.66 -34.46
C MET A 68 23.76 5.77 -34.04
N THR A 69 23.24 6.83 -33.42
CA THR A 69 24.04 8.01 -33.04
C THR A 69 24.45 8.00 -31.57
N GLY A 70 23.80 7.19 -30.74
CA GLY A 70 23.97 7.18 -29.29
C GLY A 70 23.34 8.39 -28.60
N ALA A 71 22.72 9.32 -29.34
CA ALA A 71 22.12 10.54 -28.81
C ALA A 71 20.95 10.22 -27.86
N ILE A 72 20.85 10.98 -26.76
CA ILE A 72 19.74 10.88 -25.81
C ILE A 72 18.74 11.99 -26.13
N HIS A 73 17.51 11.59 -26.42
CA HIS A 73 16.39 12.50 -26.63
C HIS A 73 15.44 12.44 -25.45
N GLU A 74 15.15 13.60 -24.88
CA GLU A 74 14.10 13.76 -23.88
C GLU A 74 12.73 13.87 -24.58
N LYS A 75 11.75 13.14 -24.08
CA LYS A 75 10.38 13.13 -24.59
C LYS A 75 9.54 14.18 -23.84
N PRO A 76 8.46 14.68 -24.46
CA PRO A 76 7.57 15.65 -23.81
C PRO A 76 6.67 15.03 -22.71
N TYR A 77 6.93 13.80 -22.30
CA TYR A 77 6.15 13.06 -21.29
C TYR A 77 7.08 12.28 -20.35
N SER A 78 6.60 11.94 -19.16
CA SER A 78 7.38 11.26 -18.11
C SER A 78 7.57 9.76 -18.40
N ALA A 79 8.61 9.18 -17.79
CA ALA A 79 8.87 7.74 -17.88
C ALA A 79 7.83 6.88 -17.16
N ARG A 80 6.98 7.50 -16.33
CA ARG A 80 5.99 6.92 -15.41
C ARG A 80 6.58 5.95 -14.39
N VAL A 81 7.33 4.94 -14.81
CA VAL A 81 8.05 4.03 -13.94
C VAL A 81 9.49 4.51 -13.77
N PHE A 82 9.95 4.64 -12.53
CA PHE A 82 11.30 5.12 -12.23
C PHE A 82 11.88 4.44 -10.99
N GLY A 83 13.21 4.54 -10.88
CA GLY A 83 13.96 4.07 -9.73
C GLY A 83 14.35 5.21 -8.80
N LEU A 84 14.56 4.87 -7.53
CA LEU A 84 15.24 5.74 -6.58
C LEU A 84 16.41 4.98 -5.95
N PRO A 85 17.47 5.68 -5.55
CA PRO A 85 18.60 5.09 -4.84
C PRO A 85 18.16 4.31 -3.60
N LYS A 86 18.80 3.16 -3.38
CA LYS A 86 18.61 2.36 -2.18
C LYS A 86 19.38 2.99 -1.03
N THR A 87 18.72 3.09 0.13
CA THR A 87 19.25 3.82 1.30
C THR A 87 19.34 2.95 2.55
N HIS A 88 18.73 1.76 2.50
CA HIS A 88 18.61 0.84 3.61
C HIS A 88 18.78 -0.59 3.11
N MET A 89 19.10 -1.49 4.03
CA MET A 89 19.17 -2.92 3.79
C MET A 89 18.25 -3.63 4.79
N ILE A 90 17.45 -4.55 4.28
CA ILE A 90 16.68 -5.50 5.10
C ILE A 90 17.37 -6.85 5.01
N THR A 91 17.55 -7.51 6.15
CA THR A 91 18.14 -8.84 6.24
C THR A 91 17.22 -9.72 7.07
N HIS A 92 17.04 -10.97 6.61
CA HIS A 92 16.27 -11.98 7.31
C HIS A 92 17.11 -13.25 7.39
N ARG A 93 17.38 -13.72 8.62
CA ARG A 93 18.32 -14.83 8.89
C ARG A 93 17.86 -16.18 8.33
N GLN A 94 16.54 -16.38 8.24
CA GLN A 94 15.93 -17.64 7.84
C GLN A 94 14.83 -17.46 6.79
N ALA A 95 15.04 -16.58 5.80
CA ALA A 95 13.99 -16.29 4.82
C ALA A 95 13.77 -17.50 3.91
N ASP A 96 12.52 -17.76 3.54
CA ASP A 96 12.19 -18.83 2.60
C ASP A 96 12.72 -18.53 1.19
N ASN A 97 12.67 -17.26 0.79
CA ASN A 97 13.09 -16.73 -0.51
C ASN A 97 13.09 -15.18 -0.49
N GLU A 98 13.44 -14.55 -1.61
CA GLU A 98 13.39 -13.08 -1.76
C GLU A 98 11.96 -12.50 -1.71
N ASP A 99 10.94 -13.27 -2.07
CA ASP A 99 9.53 -12.83 -1.98
C ASP A 99 9.13 -12.58 -0.53
N HIS A 100 9.70 -13.33 0.42
CA HIS A 100 9.51 -13.11 1.85
C HIS A 100 9.98 -11.69 2.25
N LEU A 101 11.21 -11.30 1.88
CA LEU A 101 11.70 -9.95 2.15
C LEU A 101 10.91 -8.89 1.37
N THR A 102 10.50 -9.19 0.13
CA THR A 102 9.67 -8.28 -0.67
C THR A 102 8.31 -8.02 -0.01
N PHE A 103 7.69 -9.04 0.59
CA PHE A 103 6.47 -8.89 1.37
C PHE A 103 6.69 -8.02 2.62
N HIS A 104 7.79 -8.23 3.35
CA HIS A 104 8.17 -7.36 4.47
C HIS A 104 8.31 -5.90 4.03
N LEU A 105 8.91 -5.64 2.87
CA LEU A 105 9.01 -4.27 2.33
C LEU A 105 7.64 -3.67 2.01
N TRP A 106 6.68 -4.44 1.48
CA TRP A 106 5.31 -3.97 1.28
C TRP A 106 4.58 -3.67 2.60
N SER A 107 4.73 -4.54 3.60
CA SER A 107 4.19 -4.29 4.95
C SER A 107 4.79 -3.05 5.58
N LEU A 108 6.12 -2.93 5.59
CA LEU A 108 6.83 -1.73 6.06
C LEU A 108 6.40 -0.48 5.28
N SER A 109 6.19 -0.60 3.97
CA SER A 109 5.71 0.50 3.15
C SER A 109 4.36 1.02 3.66
N PHE A 110 3.42 0.10 3.89
CA PHE A 110 2.11 0.42 4.44
C PHE A 110 2.21 1.10 5.80
N PHE A 111 2.91 0.48 6.76
CA PHE A 111 2.97 0.99 8.12
C PHE A 111 3.75 2.30 8.26
N THR A 112 4.78 2.51 7.44
CA THR A 112 5.50 3.79 7.40
C THR A 112 4.78 4.84 6.55
N GLY A 113 3.75 4.46 5.79
CA GLY A 113 3.04 5.33 4.86
C GLY A 113 3.93 5.93 3.77
N LEU A 114 4.91 5.15 3.29
CA LEU A 114 5.88 5.52 2.28
C LEU A 114 6.18 4.30 1.40
N ARG A 115 6.31 4.45 0.09
CA ARG A 115 6.66 3.32 -0.78
C ARG A 115 8.14 2.93 -0.59
N LEU A 116 8.39 1.69 -0.15
CA LEU A 116 9.72 1.10 0.04
C LEU A 116 9.89 -0.11 -0.86
N THR A 117 10.92 -0.11 -1.71
CA THR A 117 11.10 -1.17 -2.71
C THR A 117 12.56 -1.52 -2.94
N ALA A 118 12.81 -2.81 -3.15
CA ALA A 118 14.09 -3.33 -3.64
C ALA A 118 14.16 -3.33 -5.18
N THR A 119 13.02 -3.25 -5.87
CA THR A 119 12.99 -3.21 -7.35
C THR A 119 13.71 -1.98 -7.89
N GLU A 120 14.56 -2.15 -8.90
CA GLU A 120 15.29 -1.06 -9.56
C GLU A 120 14.33 0.03 -10.06
N ALA A 121 13.28 -0.35 -10.80
CA ALA A 121 12.22 0.54 -11.27
C ALA A 121 10.92 0.27 -10.50
N GLY A 122 10.90 0.65 -9.22
CA GLY A 122 9.85 0.27 -8.27
C GLY A 122 8.80 1.35 -7.92
N PHE A 123 8.89 2.53 -8.54
CA PHE A 123 7.98 3.67 -8.31
C PHE A 123 7.18 3.98 -9.57
N LEU A 124 5.89 4.30 -9.41
CA LEU A 124 4.98 4.66 -10.50
C LEU A 124 4.45 6.07 -10.29
N ASP A 125 4.60 6.90 -11.32
CA ASP A 125 4.19 8.30 -11.48
C ASP A 125 4.80 9.29 -10.47
N ALA A 126 4.59 9.08 -9.17
CA ALA A 126 5.28 9.82 -8.11
C ALA A 126 5.31 9.02 -6.80
N THR A 127 6.21 9.41 -5.88
CA THR A 127 6.25 8.87 -4.51
C THR A 127 6.48 9.99 -3.51
N PRO A 128 5.88 9.96 -2.31
CA PRO A 128 6.19 10.96 -1.31
C PRO A 128 7.59 10.76 -0.75
N LEU A 129 8.10 11.82 -0.12
CA LEU A 129 9.36 11.90 0.60
C LEU A 129 9.19 11.86 2.11
N LYS A 130 7.95 11.99 2.60
CA LYS A 130 7.65 12.08 4.02
C LYS A 130 6.84 10.85 4.47
N PRO A 131 7.26 10.16 5.55
CA PRO A 131 6.50 9.06 6.13
C PRO A 131 5.08 9.49 6.51
N GLY A 132 4.15 8.54 6.44
CA GLY A 132 2.75 8.70 6.75
C GLY A 132 1.96 9.44 5.67
N LYS A 133 2.51 9.76 4.49
CA LYS A 133 1.75 10.46 3.43
C LYS A 133 0.74 9.55 2.74
N LEU A 134 0.99 8.24 2.72
CA LEU A 134 0.18 7.25 1.99
C LEU A 134 -0.82 6.49 2.86
N VAL A 135 -0.94 6.82 4.15
CA VAL A 135 -1.90 6.22 5.09
C VAL A 135 -2.55 7.29 5.97
N ASP A 136 -3.63 6.92 6.65
CA ASP A 136 -4.43 7.80 7.49
C ASP A 136 -4.10 7.71 9.00
N PHE A 137 -3.08 6.95 9.39
CA PHE A 137 -2.65 6.77 10.78
C PHE A 137 -1.24 7.28 11.05
N VAL A 138 -0.88 7.35 12.34
CA VAL A 138 0.47 7.60 12.83
C VAL A 138 0.86 6.46 13.76
N LEU A 139 1.96 5.77 13.48
CA LEU A 139 2.50 4.76 14.38
C LEU A 139 2.98 5.36 15.69
N LEU A 140 2.69 4.69 16.81
CA LEU A 140 3.07 5.14 18.15
C LEU A 140 4.05 4.16 18.82
N GLY A 141 5.02 4.68 19.58
CA GLY A 141 5.97 3.85 20.35
C GLY A 141 6.68 2.80 19.48
N ASP A 142 6.80 1.57 19.99
CA ASP A 142 7.53 0.48 19.35
C ASP A 142 6.73 -0.25 18.24
N SER A 143 5.62 0.35 17.79
CA SER A 143 4.72 -0.27 16.81
C SER A 143 5.38 -0.62 15.47
N LEU A 144 6.48 0.06 15.13
CA LEU A 144 7.25 -0.27 13.93
C LEU A 144 7.96 -1.63 14.06
N SER A 145 8.47 -1.98 15.25
CA SER A 145 9.00 -3.32 15.50
C SER A 145 7.89 -4.36 15.49
N ALA A 146 6.75 -4.04 16.10
CA ALA A 146 5.60 -4.93 16.14
C ALA A 146 5.00 -5.19 14.75
N CYS A 147 5.08 -4.23 13.83
CA CYS A 147 4.59 -4.40 12.47
C CYS A 147 5.43 -5.40 11.66
N VAL A 148 6.76 -5.42 11.88
CA VAL A 148 7.65 -6.44 11.29
C VAL A 148 7.28 -7.83 11.83
N ALA A 149 7.02 -7.93 13.14
CA ALA A 149 6.58 -9.20 13.73
C ALA A 149 5.19 -9.64 13.23
N LEU A 150 4.26 -8.70 12.96
CA LEU A 150 2.97 -9.00 12.34
C LEU A 150 3.12 -9.50 10.91
N ALA A 151 3.96 -8.84 10.11
CA ALA A 151 4.28 -9.26 8.76
C ALA A 151 4.87 -10.69 8.75
N GLU A 152 5.79 -10.98 9.67
CA GLU A 152 6.39 -12.31 9.79
C GLU A 152 5.35 -13.39 10.07
N ARG A 153 4.45 -13.13 11.03
CA ARG A 153 3.33 -14.03 11.34
C ARG A 153 2.40 -14.21 10.15
N PHE A 154 2.08 -13.12 9.45
CA PHE A 154 1.22 -13.17 8.27
C PHE A 154 1.85 -14.04 7.17
N TRP A 155 3.12 -13.82 6.86
CA TRP A 155 3.84 -14.62 5.86
C TRP A 155 3.86 -16.10 6.25
N SER A 156 4.31 -16.39 7.48
CA SER A 156 4.38 -17.75 8.02
C SER A 156 3.04 -18.48 7.97
N ALA A 157 1.94 -17.80 8.33
CA ALA A 157 0.59 -18.38 8.30
C ALA A 157 0.08 -18.65 6.88
N ASN A 158 0.66 -18.01 5.86
CA ASN A 158 0.23 -18.09 4.47
C ASN A 158 1.30 -18.71 3.53
N LEU A 159 2.30 -19.41 4.06
CA LEU A 159 3.35 -20.08 3.27
C LEU A 159 2.78 -21.00 2.18
N ALA A 160 1.72 -21.75 2.52
CA ALA A 160 1.04 -22.64 1.57
C ALA A 160 0.15 -21.90 0.57
N THR A 161 -0.06 -20.60 0.72
CA THR A 161 -0.92 -19.78 -0.14
C THR A 161 -0.25 -18.42 -0.45
N PRO A 162 0.81 -18.41 -1.28
CA PRO A 162 1.58 -17.19 -1.59
C PRO A 162 0.73 -16.03 -2.15
N ARG A 163 -0.41 -16.38 -2.77
CA ARG A 163 -1.39 -15.41 -3.29
C ARG A 163 -1.91 -14.45 -2.21
N GLN A 164 -1.91 -14.83 -0.94
CA GLN A 164 -2.34 -13.94 0.14
C GLN A 164 -1.34 -12.80 0.37
N ALA A 165 -0.04 -13.08 0.40
CA ALA A 165 0.99 -12.04 0.45
C ALA A 165 0.92 -11.11 -0.78
N GLN A 166 0.70 -11.68 -1.96
CA GLN A 166 0.53 -10.90 -3.20
C GLN A 166 -0.71 -10.01 -3.18
N ARG A 167 -1.86 -10.50 -2.70
CA ARG A 167 -3.09 -9.71 -2.58
C ARG A 167 -2.93 -8.57 -1.56
N PHE A 168 -2.24 -8.81 -0.45
CA PHE A 168 -1.94 -7.76 0.53
C PHE A 168 -1.08 -6.66 -0.10
N ALA A 169 0.02 -7.04 -0.77
CA ALA A 169 0.86 -6.09 -1.49
C ALA A 169 0.09 -5.32 -2.58
N ALA A 170 -0.79 -6.00 -3.33
CA ALA A 170 -1.62 -5.37 -4.35
C ALA A 170 -2.62 -4.36 -3.75
N ALA A 171 -3.26 -4.68 -2.62
CA ALA A 171 -4.17 -3.79 -1.92
C ALA A 171 -3.44 -2.53 -1.41
N VAL A 172 -2.26 -2.69 -0.80
CA VAL A 172 -1.39 -1.58 -0.37
C VAL A 172 -0.99 -0.72 -1.57
N HIS A 173 -0.58 -1.33 -2.67
CA HIS A 173 -0.16 -0.59 -3.85
C HIS A 173 -1.32 0.20 -4.46
N ALA A 174 -2.49 -0.39 -4.61
CA ALA A 174 -3.67 0.28 -5.13
C ALA A 174 -4.10 1.45 -4.22
N LEU A 175 -4.07 1.27 -2.89
CA LEU A 175 -4.25 2.36 -1.92
C LEU A 175 -3.26 3.52 -2.18
N PHE A 176 -1.98 3.20 -2.47
CA PHE A 176 -0.96 4.22 -2.72
C PHE A 176 -1.15 4.94 -4.05
N LEU A 177 -1.57 4.24 -5.11
CA LEU A 177 -1.85 4.85 -6.41
C LEU A 177 -3.01 5.86 -6.33
N ALA A 178 -4.01 5.60 -5.48
CA ALA A 178 -5.07 6.56 -5.21
C ALA A 178 -4.60 7.88 -4.59
N LYS A 179 -3.35 7.93 -4.08
CA LYS A 179 -2.74 9.12 -3.49
C LYS A 179 -1.92 9.96 -4.46
N TYR A 180 -1.74 9.50 -5.69
CA TYR A 180 -0.98 10.25 -6.69
C TYR A 180 -1.60 11.65 -6.88
N PRO A 181 -0.85 12.75 -6.61
CA PRO A 181 -1.47 14.08 -6.54
C PRO A 181 -2.20 14.52 -7.82
N PRO A 182 -1.68 14.24 -9.03
CA PRO A 182 -2.37 14.52 -10.30
C PRO A 182 -3.47 13.54 -10.69
N ALA A 183 -3.68 12.43 -9.95
CA ALA A 183 -4.72 11.46 -10.31
C ALA A 183 -6.10 12.13 -10.31
N LEU A 184 -6.86 11.88 -11.37
CA LEU A 184 -8.25 12.27 -11.51
C LEU A 184 -9.12 11.50 -10.51
N GLN A 185 -10.29 12.04 -10.18
CA GLN A 185 -11.10 11.46 -9.10
C GLN A 185 -11.59 10.05 -9.42
N PHE A 186 -11.98 9.79 -10.67
CA PHE A 186 -12.35 8.45 -11.09
C PHE A 186 -11.18 7.47 -10.96
N GLU A 187 -9.94 7.90 -11.26
CA GLU A 187 -8.76 7.05 -11.10
C GLU A 187 -8.55 6.70 -9.63
N ARG A 188 -8.59 7.72 -8.74
CA ARG A 188 -8.47 7.51 -7.29
C ARG A 188 -9.56 6.56 -6.78
N PHE A 189 -10.79 6.77 -7.20
CA PHE A 189 -11.92 5.92 -6.85
C PHE A 189 -11.72 4.48 -7.30
N LEU A 190 -11.34 4.25 -8.57
CA LEU A 190 -11.11 2.92 -9.11
C LEU A 190 -9.96 2.20 -8.39
N TYR A 191 -8.88 2.90 -8.07
CA TYR A 191 -7.77 2.33 -7.29
C TYR A 191 -8.21 1.95 -5.86
N LEU A 192 -8.94 2.82 -5.16
CA LEU A 192 -9.47 2.50 -3.84
C LEU A 192 -10.45 1.33 -3.89
N TYR A 193 -11.34 1.29 -4.88
CA TYR A 193 -12.27 0.17 -5.04
C TYR A 193 -11.54 -1.15 -5.33
N ALA A 194 -10.48 -1.13 -6.14
CA ALA A 194 -9.64 -2.29 -6.37
C ALA A 194 -8.93 -2.75 -5.08
N ALA A 195 -8.47 -1.81 -4.25
CA ALA A 195 -7.89 -2.12 -2.94
C ALA A 195 -8.94 -2.74 -1.97
N LEU A 196 -10.17 -2.23 -1.97
CA LEU A 196 -11.29 -2.80 -1.22
C LEU A 196 -11.59 -4.24 -1.66
N ASP A 197 -11.67 -4.49 -2.97
CA ASP A 197 -11.91 -5.83 -3.51
C ASP A 197 -10.77 -6.80 -3.19
N ALA A 198 -9.53 -6.33 -3.18
CA ALA A 198 -8.38 -7.11 -2.74
C ALA A 198 -8.46 -7.43 -1.22
N CYS A 199 -8.88 -6.48 -0.38
CA CYS A 199 -9.15 -6.71 1.04
C CYS A 199 -10.25 -7.75 1.25
N PHE A 200 -11.33 -7.68 0.47
CA PHE A 200 -12.40 -8.67 0.50
C PHE A 200 -11.86 -10.06 0.12
N ALA A 201 -11.10 -10.17 -0.97
CA ALA A 201 -10.51 -11.43 -1.41
C ALA A 201 -9.57 -12.04 -0.36
N LEU A 202 -8.79 -11.23 0.34
CA LEU A 202 -7.93 -11.66 1.45
C LEU A 202 -8.77 -12.27 2.59
N ALA A 203 -9.79 -11.55 3.05
CA ALA A 203 -10.65 -11.98 4.15
C ALA A 203 -11.49 -13.22 3.78
N ASN A 204 -12.05 -13.25 2.57
CA ASN A 204 -12.90 -14.34 2.07
C ASN A 204 -12.18 -15.69 2.01
N GLU A 205 -10.88 -15.68 1.70
CA GLU A 205 -10.07 -16.90 1.69
C GLU A 205 -9.91 -17.51 3.10
N VAL A 206 -9.73 -16.66 4.12
CA VAL A 206 -9.53 -17.08 5.52
C VAL A 206 -10.87 -17.35 6.21
N HIS A 207 -11.89 -16.59 5.84
CA HIS A 207 -13.19 -16.54 6.49
C HIS A 207 -14.30 -16.47 5.43
N PRO A 208 -14.56 -17.57 4.72
CA PRO A 208 -15.55 -17.56 3.67
C PRO A 208 -16.95 -17.25 4.24
N PRO A 209 -17.71 -16.35 3.61
CA PRO A 209 -19.11 -16.13 3.94
C PRO A 209 -19.93 -17.39 3.66
N SER A 210 -21.08 -17.51 4.32
CA SER A 210 -22.02 -18.63 4.10
C SER A 210 -22.68 -18.62 2.71
N GLY A 211 -22.55 -17.52 1.96
CA GLY A 211 -23.11 -17.36 0.63
C GLY A 211 -22.38 -16.29 -0.19
N HIS A 212 -22.85 -16.04 -1.41
CA HIS A 212 -22.23 -15.03 -2.28
C HIS A 212 -22.43 -13.62 -1.71
N VAL A 213 -21.33 -12.87 -1.58
CA VAL A 213 -21.36 -11.45 -1.22
C VAL A 213 -21.22 -10.63 -2.51
N PRO A 214 -22.27 -9.91 -2.94
CA PRO A 214 -22.20 -9.05 -4.12
C PRO A 214 -21.23 -7.90 -3.88
N HIS A 215 -20.73 -7.29 -4.96
CA HIS A 215 -19.81 -6.14 -4.91
C HIS A 215 -20.29 -5.00 -3.99
N SER A 216 -21.59 -4.70 -4.00
CA SER A 216 -22.21 -3.69 -3.13
C SER A 216 -22.17 -4.06 -1.64
N GLY A 217 -22.10 -5.33 -1.28
CA GLY A 217 -22.10 -5.81 0.11
C GLY A 217 -20.71 -6.04 0.70
N ARG A 218 -19.64 -5.95 -0.09
CA ARG A 218 -18.27 -6.34 0.35
C ARG A 218 -17.74 -5.45 1.47
N ALA A 219 -17.93 -4.14 1.39
CA ALA A 219 -17.49 -3.20 2.42
C ALA A 219 -18.21 -3.46 3.76
N ALA A 220 -19.54 -3.55 3.74
CA ALA A 220 -20.33 -3.86 4.93
C ALA A 220 -19.95 -5.22 5.54
N TRP A 221 -19.76 -6.24 4.71
CA TRP A 221 -19.34 -7.56 5.18
C TRP A 221 -17.96 -7.52 5.87
N LEU A 222 -16.98 -6.80 5.31
CA LEU A 222 -15.68 -6.62 5.93
C LEU A 222 -15.77 -5.85 7.26
N CYS A 223 -16.58 -4.79 7.31
CA CYS A 223 -16.79 -4.03 8.54
C CYS A 223 -17.37 -4.93 9.64
N GLN A 224 -18.43 -5.67 9.35
CA GLN A 224 -19.04 -6.64 10.27
C GLN A 224 -18.03 -7.70 10.72
N ARG A 225 -17.20 -8.20 9.78
CA ARG A 225 -16.19 -9.23 10.08
C ARG A 225 -15.15 -8.76 11.09
N PHE A 226 -14.76 -7.48 11.02
CA PHE A 226 -13.75 -6.89 11.90
C PHE A 226 -14.35 -6.03 13.02
N GLY A 227 -15.67 -6.05 13.20
CA GLY A 227 -16.39 -5.30 14.23
C GLY A 227 -16.43 -3.79 14.02
N MET A 228 -16.10 -3.29 12.82
CA MET A 228 -16.08 -1.85 12.50
C MET A 228 -17.49 -1.31 12.24
N GLU A 229 -17.69 -0.02 12.49
CA GLU A 229 -18.89 0.70 12.05
C GLU A 229 -18.98 0.69 10.52
N VAL A 230 -20.17 0.35 9.99
CA VAL A 230 -20.42 0.36 8.55
C VAL A 230 -20.72 1.80 8.12
N PRO A 231 -19.94 2.41 7.20
CA PRO A 231 -20.24 3.74 6.70
C PRO A 231 -21.59 3.78 5.97
N ALA A 232 -22.27 4.93 5.98
CA ALA A 232 -23.60 5.07 5.38
C ALA A 232 -23.67 4.65 3.90
N TRP A 233 -22.63 4.96 3.11
CA TRP A 233 -22.53 4.58 1.70
C TRP A 233 -22.29 3.08 1.47
N ALA A 234 -21.86 2.34 2.51
CA ALA A 234 -21.63 0.90 2.48
C ALA A 234 -22.84 0.12 3.05
N ASP A 235 -23.71 0.77 3.82
CA ASP A 235 -24.88 0.13 4.40
C ASP A 235 -25.96 -0.07 3.32
N ALA A 236 -26.29 -1.33 3.03
CA ALA A 236 -27.30 -1.69 2.04
C ALA A 236 -28.73 -1.21 2.41
N GLY A 237 -28.98 -0.91 3.68
CA GLY A 237 -30.26 -0.36 4.16
C GLY A 237 -30.27 1.16 4.36
N GLY A 238 -29.14 1.84 4.18
CA GLY A 238 -28.96 3.25 4.48
C GLY A 238 -29.27 4.23 3.32
N PRO A 239 -29.43 5.53 3.60
CA PRO A 239 -29.40 6.56 2.57
C PRO A 239 -28.04 6.57 1.87
N GLY A 240 -28.00 6.43 0.54
CA GLY A 240 -26.74 6.28 -0.21
C GLY A 240 -26.28 4.82 -0.36
N ALA A 241 -27.10 3.86 0.08
CA ALA A 241 -26.87 2.43 -0.16
C ALA A 241 -26.54 2.17 -1.63
N SER A 242 -25.48 1.39 -1.87
CA SER A 242 -25.01 1.03 -3.21
C SER A 242 -24.48 2.17 -4.08
N GLU A 243 -24.33 3.41 -3.57
CA GLU A 243 -23.78 4.53 -4.34
C GLU A 243 -22.38 4.20 -4.88
N VAL A 244 -21.50 3.67 -4.03
CA VAL A 244 -20.15 3.24 -4.43
C VAL A 244 -20.19 2.14 -5.48
N ALA A 245 -21.09 1.16 -5.32
CA ALA A 245 -21.19 0.07 -6.28
C ALA A 245 -21.80 0.53 -7.62
N ALA A 246 -22.73 1.48 -7.60
CA ALA A 246 -23.28 2.11 -8.79
C ALA A 246 -22.19 2.88 -9.54
N ILE A 247 -21.49 3.81 -8.87
CA ILE A 247 -20.36 4.56 -9.45
C ILE A 247 -19.32 3.61 -10.05
N ARG A 248 -18.99 2.52 -9.35
CA ARG A 248 -18.06 1.50 -9.87
C ARG A 248 -18.61 0.80 -11.10
N ASN A 249 -19.87 0.41 -11.10
CA ASN A 249 -20.47 -0.29 -12.23
C ASN A 249 -20.51 0.59 -13.46
N ASP A 250 -20.94 1.85 -13.31
CA ASP A 250 -20.99 2.81 -14.41
C ASP A 250 -19.58 3.11 -14.93
N ALA A 251 -18.59 3.26 -14.05
CA ALA A 251 -17.22 3.52 -14.46
C ALA A 251 -16.58 2.37 -15.24
N VAL A 252 -16.92 1.12 -14.88
CA VAL A 252 -16.33 -0.07 -15.51
C VAL A 252 -17.10 -0.53 -16.74
N HIS A 253 -18.43 -0.46 -16.72
CA HIS A 253 -19.28 -1.02 -17.78
C HIS A 253 -19.67 0.04 -18.83
N GLU A 254 -19.87 1.29 -18.41
CA GLU A 254 -20.37 2.37 -19.27
C GLU A 254 -19.33 3.47 -19.52
N ALA A 255 -18.15 3.39 -18.88
CA ALA A 255 -17.13 4.43 -18.89
C ALA A 255 -17.64 5.79 -18.39
N LEU A 256 -18.55 5.77 -17.40
CA LEU A 256 -19.13 6.94 -16.77
C LEU A 256 -18.70 7.08 -15.31
N TYR A 257 -18.36 8.29 -14.89
CA TYR A 257 -18.12 8.61 -13.49
C TYR A 257 -19.01 9.79 -13.12
N MET A 258 -19.99 9.56 -12.22
CA MET A 258 -21.02 10.55 -11.88
C MET A 258 -21.79 11.05 -13.11
N ASP A 259 -22.30 10.11 -13.92
CA ASP A 259 -23.06 10.35 -15.16
C ASP A 259 -22.31 11.10 -16.28
N GLU A 260 -21.02 11.36 -16.12
CA GLU A 260 -20.17 12.03 -17.12
C GLU A 260 -19.07 11.09 -17.64
N PRO A 261 -18.55 11.29 -18.86
CA PRO A 261 -17.37 10.57 -19.32
C PRO A 261 -16.20 10.70 -18.33
N LEU A 262 -15.40 9.64 -18.20
CA LEU A 262 -14.26 9.61 -17.29
C LEU A 262 -13.37 10.86 -17.46
N GLY A 263 -13.19 11.60 -16.36
CA GLY A 263 -12.37 12.81 -16.32
C GLY A 263 -13.10 14.14 -16.54
N PHE A 264 -14.40 14.12 -16.84
CA PHE A 264 -15.19 15.33 -17.10
C PHE A 264 -16.17 15.73 -15.98
N ALA A 265 -16.40 14.85 -15.00
CA ALA A 265 -17.20 15.17 -13.83
C ALA A 265 -16.60 16.37 -13.05
N LEU A 266 -17.41 17.42 -12.84
CA LEU A 266 -17.02 18.58 -12.03
C LEU A 266 -17.30 18.30 -10.55
N HIS A 267 -16.27 18.45 -9.70
CA HIS A 267 -16.37 18.13 -8.28
C HIS A 267 -17.07 19.20 -7.43
N GLY A 268 -17.71 18.74 -6.34
CA GLY A 268 -18.17 19.58 -5.22
C GLY A 268 -19.69 19.73 -5.09
N VAL A 269 -20.48 19.14 -5.99
CA VAL A 269 -21.95 19.19 -5.96
C VAL A 269 -22.47 17.77 -5.69
N GLY A 270 -23.15 17.55 -4.56
CA GLY A 270 -23.75 16.25 -4.21
C GLY A 270 -23.33 15.67 -2.85
N ALA A 271 -23.92 14.53 -2.48
CA ALA A 271 -23.82 13.89 -1.16
C ALA A 271 -22.46 13.21 -0.87
N SER A 272 -21.61 13.01 -1.88
CA SER A 272 -20.44 12.11 -1.83
C SER A 272 -19.09 12.82 -1.61
N GLN A 273 -19.08 14.06 -1.08
CA GLN A 273 -17.87 14.88 -0.97
C GLN A 273 -16.71 14.25 -0.17
N ASN A 274 -17.01 13.34 0.77
CA ASN A 274 -16.01 12.67 1.61
C ASN A 274 -15.77 11.21 1.23
N LEU A 275 -16.44 10.67 0.20
CA LEU A 275 -16.42 9.24 -0.12
C LEU A 275 -14.99 8.69 -0.30
N THR A 276 -14.17 9.35 -1.11
CA THR A 276 -12.77 8.93 -1.35
C THR A 276 -11.96 8.90 -0.07
N LEU A 277 -12.17 9.88 0.83
CA LEU A 277 -11.45 9.97 2.10
C LEU A 277 -11.89 8.85 3.06
N GLU A 278 -13.19 8.62 3.17
CA GLU A 278 -13.75 7.56 4.02
C GLU A 278 -13.35 6.16 3.52
N LEU A 279 -13.40 5.95 2.21
CA LEU A 279 -13.02 4.68 1.59
C LEU A 279 -11.53 4.36 1.82
N GLU A 280 -10.66 5.35 1.67
CA GLU A 280 -9.24 5.21 1.97
C GLU A 280 -8.97 4.87 3.45
N ALA A 281 -9.60 5.63 4.36
CA ALA A 281 -9.49 5.41 5.79
C ALA A 281 -9.97 3.99 6.16
N LEU A 282 -11.09 3.54 5.57
CA LEU A 282 -11.62 2.20 5.77
C LEU A 282 -10.66 1.11 5.26
N ILE A 283 -10.06 1.29 4.08
CA ILE A 283 -9.06 0.35 3.54
C ILE A 283 -7.83 0.25 4.44
N CYS A 284 -7.37 1.37 5.01
CA CYS A 284 -6.26 1.34 5.98
C CYS A 284 -6.60 0.48 7.20
N ARG A 285 -7.82 0.61 7.75
CA ARG A 285 -8.30 -0.24 8.87
C ARG A 285 -8.39 -1.71 8.46
N PHE A 286 -8.93 -2.00 7.27
CA PHE A 286 -8.97 -3.36 6.74
C PHE A 286 -7.58 -3.98 6.63
N LEU A 287 -6.59 -3.25 6.10
CA LEU A 287 -5.23 -3.76 5.97
C LEU A 287 -4.58 -4.03 7.33
N VAL A 288 -4.77 -3.15 8.32
CA VAL A 288 -4.31 -3.39 9.71
C VAL A 288 -5.00 -4.62 10.32
N ALA A 289 -6.30 -4.78 10.12
CA ALA A 289 -7.05 -5.94 10.61
C ALA A 289 -6.58 -7.24 9.93
N LEU A 290 -6.44 -7.22 8.60
CA LEU A 290 -6.08 -8.36 7.75
C LEU A 290 -4.67 -8.89 8.03
N ILE A 291 -3.71 -8.01 8.34
CA ILE A 291 -2.36 -8.45 8.71
C ILE A 291 -2.29 -8.99 10.15
N GLY A 292 -3.38 -8.92 10.90
CA GLY A 292 -3.55 -9.60 12.19
C GLY A 292 -3.67 -8.68 13.41
N ALA A 293 -3.85 -7.37 13.23
CA ALA A 293 -4.00 -6.41 14.32
C ALA A 293 -5.47 -5.94 14.50
N THR A 294 -6.39 -6.91 14.52
CA THR A 294 -7.86 -6.69 14.53
C THR A 294 -8.38 -5.97 15.78
N SER A 295 -7.72 -6.12 16.93
CA SER A 295 -8.19 -5.63 18.23
C SER A 295 -7.67 -4.24 18.60
N THR A 296 -7.09 -3.49 17.66
CA THR A 296 -6.55 -2.15 17.95
C THR A 296 -7.65 -1.11 17.96
N ASP A 297 -7.53 -0.11 18.84
CA ASP A 297 -8.46 1.04 18.88
C ASP A 297 -8.54 1.77 17.54
N TYR A 298 -7.43 1.78 16.79
CA TYR A 298 -7.35 2.34 15.44
C TYR A 298 -8.34 1.65 14.49
N VAL A 299 -8.40 0.32 14.50
CA VAL A 299 -9.31 -0.45 13.65
C VAL A 299 -10.78 -0.10 13.91
N GLN A 300 -11.11 0.27 15.16
CA GLN A 300 -12.45 0.66 15.58
C GLN A 300 -12.72 2.17 15.46
N SER A 301 -11.74 2.96 15.04
CA SER A 301 -11.88 4.41 14.97
C SER A 301 -12.73 4.84 13.77
N SER A 302 -13.40 5.98 13.89
CA SER A 302 -14.25 6.52 12.80
C SER A 302 -13.47 6.81 11.52
N VAL A 303 -14.08 6.56 10.36
CA VAL A 303 -13.52 6.85 9.02
C VAL A 303 -13.97 8.20 8.46
N ASN A 304 -14.94 8.87 9.07
CA ASN A 304 -15.55 10.11 8.57
C ASN A 304 -14.82 11.39 9.00
N THR A 305 -13.54 11.28 9.37
CA THR A 305 -12.73 12.38 9.91
C THR A 305 -11.47 12.59 9.11
N ARG A 306 -11.00 13.85 9.06
CA ARG A 306 -9.70 14.22 8.49
C ARG A 306 -8.55 14.05 9.49
N GLN A 307 -8.86 13.76 10.74
CA GLN A 307 -7.85 13.56 11.78
C GLN A 307 -7.17 12.21 11.58
N ARG A 308 -5.85 12.18 11.79
CA ARG A 308 -5.12 10.92 11.81
C ARG A 308 -5.23 10.28 13.18
N HIS A 309 -5.43 8.98 13.19
CA HIS A 309 -5.51 8.20 14.41
C HIS A 309 -4.15 7.62 14.77
N GLY A 310 -3.85 7.54 16.07
CA GLY A 310 -2.68 6.84 16.55
C GLY A 310 -2.87 5.33 16.42
N LEU A 311 -1.92 4.65 15.78
CA LEU A 311 -1.87 3.18 15.72
C LEU A 311 -0.79 2.68 16.68
N ARG A 312 -1.23 1.97 17.71
CA ARG A 312 -0.37 1.23 18.63
C ARG A 312 -0.49 -0.27 18.34
N LEU A 313 0.62 -0.90 18.01
CA LEU A 313 0.77 -2.33 17.79
C LEU A 313 1.63 -2.86 18.95
N GLY A 314 1.00 -3.48 19.95
CA GLY A 314 1.65 -3.86 21.20
C GLY A 314 0.78 -3.57 22.40
#